data_AF-A0A377BMA8-F1
#
_entry.id   AF-A0A377BMA8-F1
#
_cell.length_a   1.000
_cell.length_b   1.000
_cell.length_c   1.000
_cell.angle_alpha   90.00
_cell.angle_beta   90.00
_cell.angle_gamma   90.00
#
_symmetry.space_group_name_H-M   'P 1'
#
loop_
_entity.id
_entity.type
_entity.pdbx_description
1 polymer ?
#
loop_
_entity_poly.entity_id
_entity_poly.type
_entity_poly.pdbx_seq_one_letter_code
_entity_poly.pdbx_strand_id
1 'polypeptide(L)'
;MPVVDILAELPAPQPLLRLTIDRALIKGSPVLIQWTPAAGSSNAGVMEMINIDLLTAMLLEPQLPQISSASLTVDKRHLLYGNGLVDSLPQPEDNENYQVSSQRFPFTINVNGPGATALAWHYLPTQLPLAVLLSLLVGYIAWLATAYRMSFSREINLGLAQHEFELFCQPLLNARSQQCIGVEILLRWNNPRQGWISPDVFIPIAEEHHLIVPLTRYVMAETIRQRHVFPMSSQFHVGINVAPSHFRRGVLIKDLNQYWFSAHPIQQLILEITERDALLDVDYRIARELHRKNVKLAIDDFGTGNSSFSWLETLRPDVLKIDKSFLPQLIGSDAV
;
A
#
# COMPACT_ATOMS: atom_id res chain seq x y z
N MET A 1 -6.34 35.38 69.60
CA MET A 1 -7.15 34.17 69.78
C MET A 1 -6.20 33.01 70.05
N PRO A 2 -6.35 32.25 71.14
CA PRO A 2 -5.58 31.03 71.37
C PRO A 2 -5.62 30.10 70.16
N VAL A 3 -4.49 29.48 69.81
CA VAL A 3 -4.36 28.58 68.65
C VAL A 3 -5.28 27.35 68.81
N VAL A 4 -5.50 26.91 70.06
CA VAL A 4 -6.43 25.83 70.42
C VAL A 4 -7.90 26.14 70.07
N ASP A 5 -8.28 27.42 70.04
CA ASP A 5 -9.64 27.84 69.67
C ASP A 5 -9.86 27.81 68.15
N ILE A 6 -8.77 27.83 67.36
CA ILE A 6 -8.80 27.68 65.90
C ILE A 6 -8.83 26.20 65.52
N LEU A 7 -7.94 25.42 66.13
CA LEU A 7 -7.83 23.98 65.91
C LEU A 7 -7.40 23.32 67.22
N ALA A 8 -8.28 22.48 67.77
CA ALA A 8 -8.07 21.85 69.08
C ALA A 8 -6.82 20.95 69.16
N GLU A 9 -6.32 20.50 68.01
CA GLU A 9 -5.10 19.68 67.89
C GLU A 9 -3.80 20.49 68.04
N LEU A 10 -3.87 21.82 68.14
CA LEU A 10 -2.71 22.70 68.24
C LEU A 10 -2.56 23.35 69.63
N PRO A 11 -1.32 23.53 70.13
CA PRO A 11 -0.03 23.23 69.47
C PRO A 11 0.29 21.72 69.40
N ALA A 12 0.91 21.29 68.31
CA ALA A 12 1.31 19.90 68.08
C ALA A 12 2.84 19.75 68.03
N PRO A 13 3.41 18.62 68.50
CA PRO A 13 4.86 18.38 68.48
C PRO A 13 5.42 18.07 67.07
N GLN A 14 4.57 17.79 66.10
CA GLN A 14 4.94 17.45 64.72
C GLN A 14 4.27 18.40 63.72
N PRO A 15 4.85 18.60 62.53
CA PRO A 15 4.19 19.34 61.46
C PRO A 15 2.85 18.72 61.10
N LEU A 16 1.84 19.56 60.87
CA LEU A 16 0.48 19.14 60.60
C LEU A 16 -0.08 19.90 59.40
N LEU A 17 -0.89 19.23 58.58
CA LEU A 17 -1.72 19.87 57.56
C LEU A 17 -3.18 19.44 57.78
N ARG A 18 -4.08 20.41 57.87
CA ARG A 18 -5.51 20.17 58.08
C ARG A 18 -6.37 20.97 57.12
N LEU A 19 -7.35 20.29 56.54
CA LEU A 19 -8.41 20.89 55.76
C LEU A 19 -9.61 21.15 56.66
N THR A 20 -10.08 22.39 56.74
CA THR A 20 -11.24 22.76 57.55
C THR A 20 -11.99 23.93 56.92
N ILE A 21 -13.12 24.29 57.53
CA ILE A 21 -13.85 25.52 57.22
C ILE A 21 -13.42 26.59 58.22
N ASP A 22 -13.12 27.79 57.72
CA ASP A 22 -12.80 28.93 58.57
C ASP A 22 -14.02 29.36 59.39
N ARG A 23 -13.81 29.58 60.68
CA ARG A 23 -14.81 30.02 61.65
C ARG A 23 -14.53 31.43 62.19
N ALA A 24 -13.39 32.02 61.84
CA ALA A 24 -12.86 33.23 62.45
C ALA A 24 -12.79 34.42 61.48
N LEU A 25 -12.11 34.28 60.34
CA LEU A 25 -11.79 35.42 59.46
C LEU A 25 -12.76 35.51 58.27
N ILE A 26 -12.87 34.46 57.47
CA ILE A 26 -13.75 34.33 56.30
C ILE A 26 -14.68 33.13 56.56
N LYS A 27 -15.68 33.37 57.43
CA LYS A 27 -16.60 32.33 57.89
C LYS A 27 -17.22 31.55 56.73
N GLY A 28 -17.08 30.24 56.77
CA GLY A 28 -17.69 29.34 55.77
C GLY A 28 -16.79 28.99 54.59
N SER A 29 -15.62 29.62 54.44
CA SER A 29 -14.69 29.30 53.36
C SER A 29 -13.76 28.11 53.69
N PRO A 30 -13.37 27.29 52.70
CA PRO A 30 -12.40 26.22 52.91
C PRO A 30 -11.00 26.80 53.10
N VAL A 31 -10.32 26.29 54.12
CA VAL A 31 -8.97 26.72 54.49
C VAL A 31 -8.08 25.52 54.77
N LEU A 32 -6.81 25.68 54.41
CA LEU A 32 -5.75 24.75 54.74
C LEU A 32 -4.93 25.35 55.89
N ILE A 33 -4.89 24.66 57.02
CA ILE A 33 -4.11 25.04 58.18
C ILE A 33 -2.84 24.19 58.18
N GLN A 34 -1.69 24.86 58.08
CA GLN A 34 -0.38 24.24 58.20
C GLN A 34 0.26 24.67 59.53
N TRP A 35 0.73 23.69 60.31
CA TRP A 35 1.47 23.93 61.54
C TRP A 35 2.91 23.48 61.38
N THR A 36 3.84 24.36 61.75
CA THR A 36 5.28 24.08 61.79
C THR A 36 5.78 24.32 63.23
N PRO A 37 6.11 23.26 63.99
CA PRO A 37 6.59 23.42 65.36
C PRO A 37 7.97 24.10 65.39
N ALA A 38 8.23 24.90 66.43
CA ALA A 38 9.52 25.53 66.65
C ALA A 38 10.54 24.50 67.15
N ALA A 39 11.79 24.60 66.67
CA ALA A 39 12.85 23.67 67.07
C ALA A 39 13.06 23.71 68.60
N GLY A 40 12.90 22.54 69.25
CA GLY A 40 13.11 22.39 70.69
C GLY A 40 11.94 22.81 71.60
N SER A 41 10.76 23.13 71.05
CA SER A 41 9.56 23.43 71.84
C SER A 41 8.35 22.62 71.35
N SER A 42 7.64 21.97 72.28
CA SER A 42 6.38 21.26 71.98
C SER A 42 5.17 22.19 71.91
N ASN A 43 5.30 23.43 72.42
CA ASN A 43 4.18 24.34 72.65
C ASN A 43 4.30 25.66 71.86
N ALA A 44 5.30 25.78 70.99
CA ALA A 44 5.52 26.95 70.15
C ALA A 44 5.74 26.53 68.70
N GLY A 45 5.29 27.35 67.76
CA GLY A 45 5.38 27.08 66.33
C GLY A 45 4.71 28.16 65.52
N VAL A 46 4.75 28.02 64.20
CA VAL A 46 4.10 28.90 63.24
C VAL A 46 2.87 28.18 62.69
N MET A 47 1.71 28.85 62.79
CA MET A 47 0.49 28.44 62.10
C MET A 47 0.33 29.32 60.86
N GLU A 48 0.18 28.68 59.72
CA GLU A 48 -0.23 29.31 58.47
C GLU A 48 -1.65 28.87 58.14
N MET A 49 -2.51 29.83 57.80
CA MET A 49 -3.89 29.60 57.42
C MET A 49 -4.09 30.14 56.02
N ILE A 50 -4.32 29.22 55.07
CA ILE A 50 -4.39 29.52 53.65
C ILE A 50 -5.84 29.36 53.21
N ASN A 51 -6.46 30.44 52.73
CA ASN A 51 -7.74 30.34 52.03
C ASN A 51 -7.51 29.68 50.67
N ILE A 52 -8.20 28.57 50.42
CA ILE A 52 -8.03 27.76 49.21
C ILE A 52 -9.29 27.79 48.33
N ASP A 53 -10.24 28.68 48.60
CA ASP A 53 -11.53 28.73 47.91
C ASP A 53 -11.35 28.93 46.40
N LEU A 54 -10.63 29.98 46.01
CA LEU A 54 -10.35 30.25 44.60
C LEU A 54 -9.50 29.16 43.95
N LEU A 55 -8.46 28.68 44.64
CA LEU A 55 -7.57 27.64 44.13
C LEU A 55 -8.33 26.34 43.86
N THR A 56 -9.21 25.94 44.78
CA THR A 56 -9.98 24.69 44.66
C THR A 56 -11.12 24.84 43.67
N ALA A 57 -11.72 26.03 43.54
CA ALA A 57 -12.68 26.33 42.48
C ALA A 57 -12.05 26.20 41.09
N MET A 58 -10.80 26.65 40.90
CA MET A 58 -10.13 26.54 39.61
C MET A 58 -9.57 25.13 39.34
N LEU A 59 -9.04 24.46 40.36
CA LEU A 59 -8.34 23.18 40.19
C LEU A 59 -9.27 21.97 40.21
N LEU A 60 -10.43 22.06 40.87
CA LEU A 60 -11.37 20.95 41.02
C LEU A 60 -12.60 21.08 40.10
N GLU A 61 -12.64 22.11 39.24
CA GLU A 61 -13.72 22.27 38.26
C GLU A 61 -13.76 21.08 37.29
N PRO A 62 -14.90 20.36 37.18
CA PRO A 62 -15.01 19.21 36.28
C PRO A 62 -14.92 19.59 34.80
N GLN A 63 -14.10 18.87 34.03
CA GLN A 63 -14.00 18.99 32.57
C GLN A 63 -14.80 17.88 31.87
N LEU A 64 -16.10 18.11 31.68
CA LEU A 64 -16.97 17.13 31.03
C LEU A 64 -16.63 16.96 29.52
N PRO A 65 -16.75 15.74 28.95
CA PRO A 65 -17.16 14.50 29.60
C PRO A 65 -16.02 13.75 30.31
N GLN A 66 -14.78 14.23 30.25
CA GLN A 66 -13.57 13.48 30.66
C GLN A 66 -13.42 13.38 32.19
N ILE A 67 -13.84 14.41 32.91
CA ILE A 67 -13.81 14.49 34.37
C ILE A 67 -15.22 14.87 34.84
N SER A 68 -15.84 13.96 35.59
CA SER A 68 -17.17 14.17 36.17
C SER A 68 -17.12 14.86 37.53
N SER A 69 -16.06 14.61 38.30
CA SER A 69 -15.87 15.22 39.63
C SER A 69 -14.41 15.21 40.03
N ALA A 70 -13.97 16.22 40.77
CA ALA A 70 -12.65 16.24 41.41
C ALA A 70 -12.75 16.65 42.89
N SER A 71 -11.85 16.10 43.70
CA SER A 71 -11.80 16.37 45.14
C SER A 71 -10.37 16.48 45.65
N LEU A 72 -10.18 17.30 46.69
CA LEU A 72 -8.95 17.41 47.45
C LEU A 72 -9.13 16.73 48.81
N THR A 73 -8.33 15.71 49.07
CA THR A 73 -8.31 14.99 50.36
C THR A 73 -7.10 15.42 51.16
N VAL A 74 -7.31 15.79 52.42
CA VAL A 74 -6.22 16.03 53.38
C VAL A 74 -6.57 15.24 54.63
N ASP A 75 -5.74 14.25 54.96
CA ASP A 75 -6.03 13.27 56.01
C ASP A 75 -7.39 12.57 55.80
N LYS A 76 -8.35 12.75 56.70
CA LYS A 76 -9.70 12.13 56.64
C LYS A 76 -10.80 13.06 56.14
N ARG A 77 -10.46 14.22 55.59
CA ARG A 77 -11.43 15.19 55.08
C ARG A 77 -11.27 15.42 53.60
N HIS A 78 -12.40 15.57 52.93
CA HIS A 78 -12.45 15.71 51.48
C HIS A 78 -13.16 17.01 51.11
N LEU A 79 -12.53 17.85 50.31
CA LEU A 79 -13.17 19.01 49.69
C LEU A 79 -13.61 18.59 48.28
N LEU A 80 -14.92 18.50 48.07
CA LEU A 80 -15.51 18.19 46.77
C LEU A 80 -15.96 19.49 46.09
N TYR A 81 -15.65 19.65 44.81
CA TYR A 81 -16.13 20.79 44.03
C TYR A 81 -17.67 20.85 44.07
N GLY A 82 -18.24 22.02 44.33
CA GLY A 82 -19.70 22.25 44.43
C GLY A 82 -20.34 21.85 45.77
N ASN A 83 -19.83 20.83 46.46
CA ASN A 83 -20.42 20.30 47.70
C ASN A 83 -19.67 20.74 48.98
N GLY A 84 -18.46 21.29 48.84
CA GLY A 84 -17.65 21.72 49.97
C GLY A 84 -17.03 20.55 50.73
N LEU A 85 -16.86 20.72 52.04
CA LEU A 85 -16.16 19.76 52.89
C LEU A 85 -17.09 18.59 53.26
N VAL A 86 -16.68 17.37 52.93
CA VAL A 86 -17.41 16.12 53.19
C VAL A 86 -16.54 15.11 53.95
N ASP A 87 -17.19 14.29 54.77
CA ASP A 87 -16.53 13.27 55.61
C ASP A 87 -16.24 11.97 54.84
N SER A 88 -16.92 11.74 53.73
CA SER A 88 -16.70 10.58 52.85
C SER A 88 -16.94 10.94 51.40
N LEU A 89 -16.11 10.44 50.49
CA LEU A 89 -16.34 10.59 49.05
C LEU A 89 -17.50 9.71 48.59
N PRO A 90 -18.38 10.21 47.71
CA PRO A 90 -19.42 9.38 47.09
C PRO A 90 -18.78 8.25 46.28
N GLN A 91 -19.36 7.04 46.34
CA GLN A 91 -18.94 5.94 45.49
C GLN A 91 -19.31 6.26 44.02
N PRO A 92 -18.34 6.21 43.09
CA PRO A 92 -18.67 6.37 41.68
C PRO A 92 -19.40 5.13 41.16
N GLU A 93 -20.61 5.31 40.62
CA GLU A 93 -21.24 4.33 39.73
C GLU A 93 -20.60 4.50 38.33
N ASP A 94 -20.01 3.42 37.81
CA ASP A 94 -19.42 3.30 36.45
C ASP A 94 -18.27 4.27 36.06
N ASN A 95 -17.71 5.04 36.99
CA ASN A 95 -16.56 5.90 36.74
C ASN A 95 -15.26 5.30 37.27
N GLU A 96 -14.17 5.51 36.52
CA GLU A 96 -12.83 5.22 36.97
C GLU A 96 -12.35 6.34 37.91
N ASN A 97 -11.74 5.95 39.02
CA ASN A 97 -11.17 6.88 39.99
C ASN A 97 -9.65 6.91 39.84
N TYR A 98 -9.12 8.11 39.59
CA TYR A 98 -7.71 8.39 39.48
C TYR A 98 -7.26 9.21 40.69
N GLN A 99 -6.34 8.65 41.47
CA GLN A 99 -5.86 9.24 42.71
C GLN A 99 -4.37 9.58 42.60
N VAL A 100 -4.02 10.84 42.89
CA VAL A 100 -2.63 11.31 42.91
C VAL A 100 -2.30 11.93 44.27
N SER A 101 -1.42 11.28 45.02
CA SER A 101 -0.94 11.75 46.32
C SER A 101 0.31 12.62 46.19
N SER A 102 0.37 13.72 46.93
CA SER A 102 1.53 14.60 46.97
C SER A 102 2.71 13.92 47.68
N GLN A 103 3.92 14.10 47.12
CA GLN A 103 5.15 13.56 47.71
C GLN A 103 5.70 14.44 48.85
N ARG A 104 5.28 15.71 48.91
CA ARG A 104 5.83 16.70 49.85
C ARG A 104 4.88 17.04 51.00
N PHE A 105 3.58 16.93 50.78
CA PHE A 105 2.55 17.31 51.75
C PHE A 105 1.49 16.20 51.83
N PRO A 106 0.83 16.00 52.98
CA PRO A 106 -0.11 14.90 53.18
C PRO A 106 -1.49 15.22 52.60
N PHE A 107 -1.55 15.49 51.30
CA PHE A 107 -2.79 15.68 50.56
C PHE A 107 -2.81 14.84 49.28
N THR A 108 -4.03 14.56 48.81
CA THR A 108 -4.29 13.73 47.65
C THR A 108 -5.40 14.32 46.81
N ILE A 109 -5.22 14.38 45.49
CA ILE A 109 -6.25 14.78 44.55
C ILE A 109 -6.91 13.51 43.99
N ASN A 110 -8.24 13.43 44.06
CA ASN A 110 -9.00 12.37 43.40
C ASN A 110 -9.82 12.96 42.26
N VAL A 111 -9.78 12.31 41.12
CA VAL A 111 -10.53 12.69 39.92
C VAL A 111 -11.32 11.47 39.48
N ASN A 112 -12.62 11.65 39.26
CA ASN A 112 -13.48 10.62 38.70
C ASN A 112 -13.90 11.03 37.29
N GLY A 113 -14.00 10.06 36.39
CA GLY A 113 -14.51 10.25 35.05
C GLY A 113 -14.88 8.93 34.37
N PRO A 114 -15.52 8.99 33.19
CA PRO A 114 -15.87 7.80 32.44
C PRO A 114 -14.62 7.06 31.96
N GLY A 115 -14.66 5.72 31.97
CA GLY A 115 -13.57 4.89 31.46
C GLY A 115 -13.33 5.07 29.96
N ALA A 116 -12.19 4.55 29.48
CA ALA A 116 -11.76 4.70 28.08
C ALA A 116 -12.81 4.21 27.05
N THR A 117 -13.55 3.16 27.39
CA THR A 117 -14.61 2.59 26.55
C THR A 117 -15.82 3.52 26.43
N ALA A 118 -16.26 4.12 27.54
CA ALA A 118 -17.37 5.06 27.55
C ALA A 118 -17.03 6.34 26.77
N LEU A 119 -15.80 6.85 26.89
CA LEU A 119 -15.30 7.94 26.06
C LEU A 119 -15.25 7.54 24.58
N ALA A 120 -14.78 6.34 24.25
CA ALA A 120 -14.77 5.85 22.87
C ALA A 120 -16.17 5.82 22.25
N TRP A 121 -17.18 5.33 22.99
CA TRP A 121 -18.58 5.35 22.54
C TRP A 121 -19.12 6.76 22.34
N HIS A 122 -18.72 7.72 23.17
CA HIS A 122 -19.12 9.12 23.02
C HIS A 122 -18.55 9.76 21.75
N TYR A 123 -17.29 9.46 21.40
CA TYR A 123 -16.64 10.03 20.22
C TYR A 123 -16.85 9.22 18.93
N LEU A 124 -17.33 7.97 19.00
CA LEU A 124 -17.53 7.12 17.83
C LEU A 124 -18.41 7.77 16.73
N PRO A 125 -19.56 8.42 17.05
CA PRO A 125 -20.42 9.00 16.01
C PRO A 125 -19.75 10.11 15.21
N THR A 126 -18.83 10.88 15.81
CA THR A 126 -18.15 11.98 15.11
C THR A 126 -17.10 11.48 14.11
N GLN A 127 -16.68 10.22 14.22
CA GLN A 127 -15.72 9.58 13.30
C GLN A 127 -16.39 8.93 12.07
N LEU A 128 -17.70 8.66 12.12
CA LEU A 128 -18.43 8.00 11.03
C LEU A 128 -18.33 8.73 9.68
N PRO A 129 -18.48 10.07 9.58
CA PRO A 129 -18.38 10.76 8.30
C PRO A 129 -17.00 10.59 7.64
N LEU A 130 -15.93 10.65 8.44
CA LEU A 130 -14.56 10.45 7.95
C LEU A 130 -14.37 9.01 7.46
N ALA A 131 -14.86 8.02 8.20
CA ALA A 131 -14.79 6.61 7.80
C ALA A 131 -15.54 6.35 6.48
N VAL A 132 -16.73 6.94 6.30
CA VAL A 132 -17.49 6.84 5.05
C VAL A 132 -16.73 7.48 3.88
N LEU A 133 -16.16 8.67 4.08
CA LEU A 133 -15.41 9.37 3.03
C LEU A 133 -14.17 8.57 2.60
N LEU A 134 -13.41 8.04 3.57
CA LEU A 134 -12.26 7.17 3.29
C LEU A 134 -12.68 5.88 2.59
N SER A 135 -13.79 5.26 3.00
CA SER A 135 -14.31 4.05 2.36
C SER A 135 -14.71 4.31 0.90
N LEU A 136 -15.41 5.42 0.63
CA LEU A 136 -15.76 5.82 -0.73
C LEU A 136 -14.53 6.13 -1.58
N LEU A 137 -13.52 6.80 -1.03
CA LEU A 137 -12.27 7.09 -1.72
C LEU A 137 -11.54 5.81 -2.13
N VAL A 138 -11.37 4.87 -1.19
CA VAL A 138 -10.73 3.58 -1.47
C VAL A 138 -11.53 2.79 -2.51
N GLY A 139 -12.85 2.75 -2.38
CA GLY A 139 -13.74 2.11 -3.35
C GLY A 139 -13.62 2.72 -4.75
N TYR A 140 -13.55 4.05 -4.86
CA TYR A 140 -13.38 4.74 -6.12
C TYR A 140 -12.02 4.46 -6.78
N ILE A 141 -10.93 4.43 -6.00
CA ILE A 141 -9.60 4.09 -6.49
C ILE A 141 -9.57 2.64 -7.01
N ALA A 142 -10.15 1.69 -6.26
CA ALA A 142 -10.25 0.29 -6.69
C ALA A 142 -11.11 0.14 -7.97
N TRP A 143 -12.21 0.89 -8.07
CA TRP A 143 -13.05 0.91 -9.25
C TRP A 143 -12.30 1.46 -10.48
N LEU A 144 -11.59 2.58 -10.34
CA LEU A 144 -10.78 3.13 -11.44
C LEU A 144 -9.72 2.13 -11.94
N ALA A 145 -9.02 1.48 -11.01
CA ALA A 145 -7.97 0.51 -11.35
C ALA A 145 -8.50 -0.73 -12.09
N THR A 146 -9.74 -1.15 -11.79
CA THR A 146 -10.36 -2.32 -12.42
C THR A 146 -11.10 -1.95 -13.71
N ALA A 147 -11.77 -0.80 -13.76
CA ALA A 147 -12.46 -0.31 -14.95
C ALA A 147 -11.50 -0.06 -16.13
N TYR A 148 -10.27 0.40 -15.85
CA TYR A 148 -9.25 0.59 -16.89
C TYR A 148 -8.89 -0.72 -17.61
N ARG A 149 -8.98 -1.88 -16.95
CA ARG A 149 -8.66 -3.18 -17.56
C ARG A 149 -9.74 -3.67 -18.53
N MET A 150 -11.01 -3.34 -18.30
CA MET A 150 -12.12 -3.75 -19.17
C MET A 150 -12.19 -3.01 -20.52
N SER A 151 -11.45 -1.91 -20.71
CA SER A 151 -11.44 -1.14 -21.98
C SER A 151 -10.46 -1.67 -23.02
N PHE A 152 -9.34 -2.27 -22.59
CA PHE A 152 -8.22 -2.52 -23.50
C PHE A 152 -8.52 -3.53 -24.61
N SER A 153 -9.33 -4.57 -24.36
CA SER A 153 -9.76 -5.50 -25.41
C SER A 153 -10.54 -4.81 -26.54
N ARG A 154 -11.44 -3.89 -26.18
CA ARG A 154 -12.15 -3.06 -27.16
C ARG A 154 -11.20 -2.11 -27.86
N GLU A 155 -10.27 -1.50 -27.13
CA GLU A 155 -9.29 -0.58 -27.70
C GLU A 155 -8.32 -1.27 -28.67
N ILE A 156 -7.88 -2.50 -28.41
CA ILE A 156 -7.04 -3.28 -29.34
C ILE A 156 -7.79 -3.54 -30.64
N ASN A 157 -9.06 -3.94 -30.57
CA ASN A 157 -9.87 -4.14 -31.78
C ASN A 157 -10.10 -2.85 -32.56
N LEU A 158 -10.37 -1.74 -31.86
CA LEU A 158 -10.47 -0.42 -32.48
C LEU A 158 -9.15 0.00 -33.11
N GLY A 159 -8.03 -0.19 -32.42
CA GLY A 159 -6.70 0.14 -32.90
C GLY A 159 -6.33 -0.66 -34.15
N LEU A 160 -6.71 -1.94 -34.22
CA LEU A 160 -6.58 -2.77 -35.42
C LEU A 160 -7.41 -2.20 -36.58
N ALA A 161 -8.67 -1.82 -36.32
CA ALA A 161 -9.55 -1.25 -37.33
C ALA A 161 -9.14 0.16 -37.79
N GLN A 162 -8.47 0.93 -36.92
CA GLN A 162 -8.05 2.31 -37.16
C GLN A 162 -6.57 2.43 -37.55
N HIS A 163 -5.87 1.31 -37.77
CA HIS A 163 -4.45 1.28 -38.12
C HIS A 163 -3.54 2.01 -37.12
N GLU A 164 -3.84 1.91 -35.82
CA GLU A 164 -3.06 2.50 -34.72
C GLU A 164 -1.78 1.70 -34.39
N PHE A 165 -1.61 0.53 -35.01
CA PHE A 165 -0.47 -0.36 -34.81
C PHE A 165 0.59 -0.17 -35.89
N GLU A 166 1.84 -0.10 -35.46
CA GLU A 166 3.01 0.07 -36.33
C GLU A 166 4.00 -1.08 -36.15
N LEU A 167 4.79 -1.35 -37.19
CA LEU A 167 5.84 -2.35 -37.15
C LEU A 167 7.20 -1.69 -37.02
N PHE A 168 7.95 -2.10 -36.00
CA PHE A 168 9.34 -1.71 -35.81
C PHE A 168 10.23 -2.89 -36.18
N CYS A 169 11.40 -2.62 -36.74
CA CYS A 169 12.37 -3.65 -37.13
C CYS A 169 13.60 -3.56 -36.23
N GLN A 170 13.86 -4.63 -35.48
CA GLN A 170 15.10 -4.75 -34.72
C GLN A 170 16.13 -5.54 -35.55
N PRO A 171 17.29 -4.97 -35.90
CA PRO A 171 18.28 -5.65 -36.73
C PRO A 171 18.95 -6.80 -35.98
N LEU A 172 19.13 -7.92 -36.68
CA LEU A 172 19.89 -9.08 -36.22
C LEU A 172 21.26 -9.05 -36.91
N LEU A 173 22.33 -8.89 -36.12
CA LEU A 173 23.69 -8.78 -36.63
C LEU A 173 24.44 -10.10 -36.48
N ASN A 174 25.19 -10.47 -37.52
CA ASN A 174 26.16 -11.55 -37.39
C ASN A 174 27.32 -11.07 -36.52
N ALA A 175 27.56 -11.72 -35.37
CA ALA A 175 28.58 -11.29 -34.42
C ALA A 175 30.00 -11.21 -35.02
N ARG A 176 30.33 -12.05 -36.01
CA ARG A 176 31.66 -12.07 -36.64
C ARG A 176 31.80 -11.03 -37.74
N SER A 177 30.85 -10.99 -38.68
CA SER A 177 30.94 -10.11 -39.86
C SER A 177 30.35 -8.73 -39.62
N GLN A 178 29.61 -8.53 -38.51
CA GLN A 178 28.84 -7.32 -38.18
C GLN A 178 27.81 -6.93 -39.25
N GLN A 179 27.52 -7.85 -40.19
CA GLN A 179 26.52 -7.64 -41.22
C GLN A 179 25.13 -7.93 -40.65
N CYS A 180 24.14 -7.12 -41.08
CA CYS A 180 22.74 -7.39 -40.79
C CYS A 180 22.29 -8.63 -41.59
N ILE A 181 21.93 -9.69 -40.88
CA ILE A 181 21.50 -10.97 -41.44
C ILE A 181 19.99 -11.17 -41.37
N GLY A 182 19.28 -10.25 -40.71
CA GLY A 182 17.83 -10.31 -40.61
C GLY A 182 17.26 -9.21 -39.73
N VAL A 183 15.95 -9.25 -39.54
CA VAL A 183 15.24 -8.38 -38.62
C VAL A 183 14.22 -9.18 -37.82
N GLU A 184 14.02 -8.78 -36.57
CA GLU A 184 12.86 -9.15 -35.78
C GLU A 184 11.79 -8.07 -35.94
N ILE A 185 10.58 -8.48 -36.30
CA ILE A 185 9.43 -7.59 -36.46
C ILE A 185 8.71 -7.45 -35.12
N LEU A 186 8.65 -6.22 -34.63
CA LEU A 186 8.11 -5.87 -33.34
C LEU A 186 6.87 -4.99 -33.50
N LEU A 187 5.75 -5.45 -32.93
CA LEU A 187 4.52 -4.67 -32.92
C LEU A 187 4.63 -3.52 -31.92
N ARG A 188 4.16 -2.35 -32.32
CA ARG A 188 4.03 -1.17 -31.47
C ARG A 188 2.64 -0.58 -31.59
N TRP A 189 2.14 -0.01 -30.50
CA TRP A 189 0.83 0.63 -30.48
C TRP A 189 0.96 2.11 -30.14
N ASN A 190 0.60 2.94 -31.10
CA ASN A 190 0.51 4.37 -30.93
C ASN A 190 -0.96 4.77 -30.85
N ASN A 191 -1.50 4.77 -29.63
CA ASN A 191 -2.89 5.10 -29.39
C ASN A 191 -3.07 6.62 -29.39
N PRO A 192 -3.95 7.20 -30.23
CA PRO A 192 -4.08 8.66 -30.35
C PRO A 192 -4.59 9.34 -29.07
N ARG A 193 -5.20 8.59 -28.14
CA ARG A 193 -5.72 9.11 -26.87
C ARG A 193 -4.70 8.98 -25.73
N GLN A 194 -3.89 7.92 -25.73
CA GLN A 194 -2.99 7.58 -24.62
C GLN A 194 -1.50 7.73 -24.97
N GLY A 195 -1.18 7.98 -26.24
CA GLY A 195 0.18 7.97 -26.77
C GLY A 195 0.73 6.55 -26.93
N TRP A 196 2.04 6.40 -26.72
CA TRP A 196 2.74 5.13 -26.83
C TRP A 196 2.33 4.16 -25.72
N ILE A 197 1.78 3.01 -26.11
CA ILE A 197 1.43 1.93 -25.20
C ILE A 197 2.47 0.81 -25.35
N SER A 198 3.12 0.44 -24.23
CA SER A 198 4.14 -0.60 -24.22
C SER A 198 3.56 -1.97 -24.61
N PRO A 199 4.29 -2.79 -25.41
CA PRO A 199 3.95 -4.20 -25.64
C PRO A 199 3.71 -4.99 -24.35
N ASP A 200 4.49 -4.72 -23.30
CA ASP A 200 4.35 -5.37 -21.99
C ASP A 200 2.97 -5.12 -21.34
N VAL A 201 2.26 -4.08 -21.77
CA VAL A 201 0.91 -3.76 -21.29
C VAL A 201 -0.15 -4.44 -22.14
N PHE A 202 -0.09 -4.32 -23.46
CA PHE A 202 -1.19 -4.76 -24.31
C PHE A 202 -1.09 -6.22 -24.79
N ILE A 203 0.11 -6.81 -24.86
CA ILE A 203 0.28 -8.21 -25.28
C ILE A 203 -0.38 -9.19 -24.29
N PRO A 204 -0.17 -9.08 -22.95
CA PRO A 204 -0.84 -9.97 -22.00
C PRO A 204 -2.37 -9.86 -22.06
N ILE A 205 -2.89 -8.64 -22.27
CA ILE A 205 -4.32 -8.40 -22.42
C ILE A 205 -4.83 -9.02 -23.74
N ALA A 206 -4.05 -8.92 -24.82
CA ALA A 206 -4.41 -9.55 -26.08
C ALA A 206 -4.44 -11.09 -25.97
N GLU A 207 -3.54 -11.69 -25.19
CA GLU A 207 -3.54 -13.13 -24.92
C GLU A 207 -4.76 -13.55 -24.10
N GLU A 208 -5.04 -12.85 -22.98
CA GLU A 208 -6.20 -13.10 -22.10
C GLU A 208 -7.52 -13.02 -22.86
N HIS A 209 -7.65 -12.07 -23.79
CA HIS A 209 -8.85 -11.86 -24.59
C HIS A 209 -8.85 -12.53 -25.97
N HIS A 210 -7.89 -13.42 -26.25
CA HIS A 210 -7.76 -14.14 -27.54
C HIS A 210 -7.60 -13.23 -28.77
N LEU A 211 -7.10 -12.01 -28.59
CA LEU A 211 -6.79 -11.03 -29.64
C LEU A 211 -5.35 -11.15 -30.15
N ILE A 212 -4.50 -11.96 -29.51
CA ILE A 212 -3.11 -12.14 -29.93
C ILE A 212 -2.99 -12.71 -31.36
N VAL A 213 -3.85 -13.67 -31.73
CA VAL A 213 -3.87 -14.25 -33.08
C VAL A 213 -4.27 -13.20 -34.15
N PRO A 214 -5.34 -12.40 -33.97
CA PRO A 214 -5.59 -11.24 -34.82
C PRO A 214 -4.41 -10.27 -34.96
N LEU A 215 -3.69 -9.97 -33.88
CA LEU A 215 -2.49 -9.11 -33.94
C LEU A 215 -1.36 -9.77 -34.73
N THR A 216 -1.11 -11.06 -34.53
CA THR A 216 -0.12 -11.80 -35.33
C THR A 216 -0.47 -11.79 -36.81
N ARG A 217 -1.76 -11.95 -37.18
CA ARG A 217 -2.22 -11.83 -38.57
C ARG A 217 -1.95 -10.44 -39.14
N TYR A 218 -2.21 -9.39 -38.35
CA TYR A 218 -1.89 -8.02 -38.72
C TYR A 218 -0.39 -7.86 -38.99
N VAL A 219 0.46 -8.35 -38.08
CA VAL A 219 1.92 -8.33 -38.24
C VAL A 219 2.34 -9.05 -39.52
N MET A 220 1.84 -10.26 -39.78
CA MET A 220 2.17 -11.03 -40.98
C MET A 220 1.77 -10.28 -42.27
N ALA A 221 0.54 -9.77 -42.32
CA ALA A 221 0.02 -9.04 -43.46
C ALA A 221 0.84 -7.78 -43.74
N GLU A 222 1.14 -7.01 -42.70
CA GLU A 222 1.85 -5.74 -42.79
C GLU A 222 3.34 -5.93 -43.11
N THR A 223 3.97 -6.97 -42.55
CA THR A 223 5.34 -7.37 -42.90
C THR A 223 5.46 -7.68 -44.38
N ILE A 224 4.51 -8.44 -44.93
CA ILE A 224 4.48 -8.80 -46.34
C ILE A 224 4.14 -7.61 -47.24
N ARG A 225 3.31 -6.67 -46.77
CA ARG A 225 3.00 -5.41 -47.47
C ARG A 225 4.27 -4.57 -47.62
N GLN A 226 5.10 -4.51 -46.58
CA GLN A 226 6.34 -3.75 -46.55
C GLN A 226 7.57 -4.55 -47.00
N ARG A 227 7.42 -5.79 -47.50
CA ARG A 227 8.55 -6.71 -47.78
C ARG A 227 9.69 -6.16 -48.65
N HIS A 228 9.38 -5.18 -49.49
CA HIS A 228 10.34 -4.55 -50.41
C HIS A 228 11.42 -3.71 -49.68
N VAL A 229 11.20 -3.37 -48.40
CA VAL A 229 12.22 -2.70 -47.58
C VAL A 229 13.34 -3.66 -47.15
N PHE A 230 13.11 -4.97 -47.24
CA PHE A 230 14.08 -5.98 -46.84
C PHE A 230 14.92 -6.45 -48.03
N PRO A 231 16.20 -6.81 -47.82
CA PRO A 231 17.04 -7.39 -48.86
C PRO A 231 16.37 -8.60 -49.53
N MET A 232 16.39 -8.65 -50.87
CA MET A 232 15.84 -9.74 -51.67
C MET A 232 16.81 -10.93 -51.68
N SER A 233 17.00 -11.54 -50.52
CA SER A 233 17.93 -12.66 -50.29
C SER A 233 17.29 -13.72 -49.41
N SER A 234 17.45 -14.99 -49.78
CA SER A 234 17.03 -16.13 -48.97
C SER A 234 17.87 -16.34 -47.73
N GLN A 235 19.02 -15.66 -47.65
CA GLN A 235 19.86 -15.62 -46.45
C GLN A 235 19.40 -14.55 -45.45
N PHE A 236 18.53 -13.61 -45.86
CA PHE A 236 18.01 -12.59 -44.97
C PHE A 236 16.81 -13.12 -44.19
N HIS A 237 16.89 -13.07 -42.86
CA HIS A 237 15.87 -13.60 -41.98
C HIS A 237 14.82 -12.54 -41.62
N VAL A 238 13.56 -12.94 -41.52
CA VAL A 238 12.48 -12.12 -40.97
C VAL A 238 11.84 -12.90 -39.83
N GLY A 239 12.07 -12.42 -38.61
CA GLY A 239 11.52 -12.97 -37.36
C GLY A 239 10.14 -12.38 -37.06
N ILE A 240 9.16 -13.23 -36.76
CA ILE A 240 7.82 -12.81 -36.31
C ILE A 240 7.48 -13.57 -35.03
N ASN A 241 7.10 -12.84 -34.00
CA ASN A 241 6.62 -13.39 -32.74
C ASN A 241 5.22 -14.00 -32.90
N VAL A 242 5.05 -15.23 -32.40
CA VAL A 242 3.81 -16.00 -32.48
C VAL A 242 3.52 -16.64 -31.13
N ALA A 243 2.32 -16.38 -30.59
CA ALA A 243 1.88 -17.02 -29.36
C ALA A 243 1.59 -18.52 -29.58
N PRO A 244 1.84 -19.40 -28.60
CA PRO A 244 1.55 -20.83 -28.71
C PRO A 244 0.09 -21.14 -29.03
N SER A 245 -0.84 -20.31 -28.58
CA SER A 245 -2.27 -20.46 -28.91
C SER A 245 -2.56 -20.45 -30.42
N HIS A 246 -1.71 -19.81 -31.24
CA HIS A 246 -1.83 -19.79 -32.70
C HIS A 246 -1.50 -21.14 -33.35
N PHE A 247 -0.71 -21.98 -32.66
CA PHE A 247 -0.41 -23.34 -33.10
C PHE A 247 -1.61 -24.27 -32.97
N ARG A 248 -2.67 -23.91 -32.22
CA ARG A 248 -3.81 -24.81 -32.06
C ARG A 248 -4.54 -25.05 -33.39
N ARG A 249 -4.93 -26.31 -33.63
CA ARG A 249 -5.84 -26.73 -34.73
C ARG A 249 -5.41 -26.29 -36.15
N GLY A 250 -4.10 -26.07 -36.37
CA GLY A 250 -3.57 -25.71 -37.70
C GLY A 250 -3.87 -24.28 -38.16
N VAL A 251 -4.34 -23.41 -37.26
CA VAL A 251 -4.69 -22.01 -37.59
C VAL A 251 -3.48 -21.25 -38.11
N LEU A 252 -2.32 -21.40 -37.46
CA LEU A 252 -1.06 -20.79 -37.91
C LEU A 252 -0.69 -21.17 -39.35
N ILE A 253 -0.78 -22.45 -39.71
CA ILE A 253 -0.47 -22.91 -41.08
C ILE A 253 -1.41 -22.26 -42.09
N LYS A 254 -2.71 -22.18 -41.77
CA LYS A 254 -3.69 -21.53 -42.62
C LYS A 254 -3.35 -20.05 -42.84
N ASP A 255 -3.03 -19.35 -41.77
CA ASP A 255 -2.70 -17.92 -41.81
C ASP A 255 -1.38 -17.67 -42.56
N LEU A 256 -0.36 -18.50 -42.35
CA LEU A 256 0.89 -18.43 -43.13
C LEU A 256 0.66 -18.69 -44.62
N ASN A 257 -0.20 -19.66 -44.99
CA ASN A 257 -0.56 -19.87 -46.40
C ASN A 257 -1.27 -18.64 -46.98
N GLN A 258 -2.12 -17.99 -46.20
CA GLN A 258 -2.87 -16.82 -46.63
C GLN A 258 -1.99 -15.57 -46.78
N TYR A 259 -1.11 -15.29 -45.81
CA TYR A 259 -0.37 -14.03 -45.74
C TYR A 259 1.06 -14.15 -46.24
N TRP A 260 1.80 -15.17 -45.81
CA TRP A 260 3.23 -15.30 -46.10
C TRP A 260 3.47 -16.04 -47.43
N PHE A 261 3.04 -17.31 -47.54
CA PHE A 261 3.38 -18.15 -48.69
C PHE A 261 2.69 -17.69 -49.99
N SER A 262 1.49 -17.12 -49.91
CA SER A 262 0.80 -16.56 -51.08
C SER A 262 1.60 -15.45 -51.78
N ALA A 263 2.40 -14.71 -51.02
CA ALA A 263 3.23 -13.62 -51.52
C ALA A 263 4.60 -14.09 -52.06
N HIS A 264 4.94 -15.37 -51.90
CA HIS A 264 6.21 -15.97 -52.32
C HIS A 264 7.45 -15.15 -51.91
N PRO A 265 7.61 -14.78 -50.62
CA PRO A 265 8.74 -14.02 -50.15
C PRO A 265 10.04 -14.81 -50.34
N ILE A 266 11.10 -14.10 -50.71
CA ILE A 266 12.43 -14.69 -50.87
C ILE A 266 13.09 -14.89 -49.50
N GLN A 267 12.78 -14.01 -48.55
CA GLN A 267 13.35 -14.00 -47.20
C GLN A 267 12.98 -15.26 -46.40
N GLN A 268 13.90 -15.70 -45.54
CA GLN A 268 13.68 -16.84 -44.67
C GLN A 268 12.82 -16.42 -43.46
N LEU A 269 11.64 -17.01 -43.34
CA LEU A 269 10.78 -16.81 -42.18
C LEU A 269 11.34 -17.54 -40.97
N ILE A 270 11.38 -16.83 -39.84
CA ILE A 270 11.60 -17.40 -38.51
C ILE A 270 10.37 -17.07 -37.66
N LEU A 271 9.78 -18.07 -37.02
CA LEU A 271 8.72 -17.87 -36.05
C LEU A 271 9.29 -17.99 -34.64
N GLU A 272 9.07 -16.97 -33.84
CA GLU A 272 9.62 -16.84 -32.50
C GLU A 272 8.52 -17.11 -31.47
N ILE A 273 8.81 -17.99 -30.52
CA ILE A 273 7.87 -18.46 -29.51
C ILE A 273 8.50 -18.26 -28.15
N THR A 274 7.80 -17.59 -27.24
CA THR A 274 8.29 -17.31 -25.89
C THR A 274 8.20 -18.57 -25.02
N GLU A 275 9.19 -18.78 -24.13
CA GLU A 275 9.18 -19.92 -23.20
C GLU A 275 8.08 -19.81 -22.12
N ARG A 276 7.61 -18.59 -21.84
CA ARG A 276 6.69 -18.27 -20.72
C ARG A 276 5.31 -18.88 -20.89
N ASP A 277 4.92 -19.19 -22.12
CA ASP A 277 3.60 -19.74 -22.44
C ASP A 277 3.57 -21.27 -22.32
N ALA A 278 2.38 -21.83 -22.09
CA ALA A 278 2.24 -23.26 -21.90
C ALA A 278 2.43 -24.05 -23.21
N LEU A 279 3.37 -25.01 -23.20
CA LEU A 279 3.60 -25.99 -24.28
C LEU A 279 2.37 -26.82 -24.68
N LEU A 280 1.39 -26.94 -23.77
CA LEU A 280 0.14 -27.71 -23.99
C LEU A 280 -0.59 -27.30 -25.27
N ASP A 281 -0.32 -26.10 -25.77
CA ASP A 281 -0.98 -25.51 -26.92
C ASP A 281 -0.30 -25.76 -28.26
N VAL A 282 0.90 -26.36 -28.23
CA VAL A 282 1.72 -26.62 -29.40
C VAL A 282 1.55 -28.07 -29.86
N ASP A 283 0.98 -28.25 -31.04
CA ASP A 283 0.93 -29.56 -31.70
C ASP A 283 2.26 -29.81 -32.45
N TYR A 284 3.02 -30.83 -32.02
CA TYR A 284 4.24 -31.30 -32.69
C TYR A 284 4.07 -31.49 -34.20
N ARG A 285 2.88 -31.90 -34.65
CA ARG A 285 2.59 -32.10 -36.08
C ARG A 285 2.72 -30.79 -36.85
N ILE A 286 2.35 -29.67 -36.25
CA ILE A 286 2.41 -28.35 -36.87
C ILE A 286 3.85 -27.86 -36.96
N ALA A 287 4.66 -28.03 -35.92
CA ALA A 287 6.09 -27.74 -35.97
C ALA A 287 6.78 -28.50 -37.12
N ARG A 288 6.47 -29.79 -37.27
CA ARG A 288 7.00 -30.61 -38.38
C ARG A 288 6.52 -30.13 -39.75
N GLU A 289 5.26 -29.71 -39.89
CA GLU A 289 4.74 -29.13 -41.13
C GLU A 289 5.39 -27.78 -41.46
N LEU A 290 5.70 -26.95 -40.46
CA LEU A 290 6.44 -25.70 -40.64
C LEU A 290 7.85 -25.97 -41.18
N HIS A 291 8.59 -26.91 -40.59
CA HIS A 291 9.90 -27.32 -41.10
C HIS A 291 9.83 -27.83 -42.55
N ARG A 292 8.80 -28.62 -42.90
CA ARG A 292 8.58 -29.08 -44.29
C ARG A 292 8.35 -27.94 -45.27
N LYS A 293 7.78 -26.83 -44.81
CA LYS A 293 7.57 -25.60 -45.59
C LYS A 293 8.77 -24.64 -45.52
N ASN A 294 9.93 -25.10 -45.03
CA ASN A 294 11.14 -24.31 -44.86
C ASN A 294 10.91 -23.06 -43.99
N VAL A 295 10.05 -23.16 -42.97
CA VAL A 295 9.92 -22.15 -41.91
C VAL A 295 10.77 -22.59 -40.74
N LYS A 296 11.63 -21.69 -40.25
CA LYS A 296 12.47 -21.95 -39.09
C LYS A 296 11.75 -21.56 -37.81
N LEU A 297 12.06 -22.27 -36.73
CA LEU A 297 11.49 -22.01 -35.41
C LEU A 297 12.57 -21.49 -34.46
N ALA A 298 12.23 -20.47 -33.68
CA ALA A 298 13.06 -19.93 -32.62
C ALA A 298 12.33 -20.02 -31.28
N ILE A 299 13.07 -20.33 -30.22
CA ILE A 299 12.60 -20.12 -28.84
C ILE A 299 13.19 -18.80 -28.34
N ASP A 300 12.33 -17.93 -27.85
CA ASP A 300 12.68 -16.65 -27.22
C ASP A 300 12.66 -16.73 -25.68
N ASP A 301 13.42 -15.84 -25.05
CA ASP A 301 13.61 -15.76 -23.59
C ASP A 301 14.11 -17.07 -22.94
N PHE A 302 14.93 -17.84 -23.66
CA PHE A 302 15.38 -19.16 -23.20
C PHE A 302 16.14 -19.08 -21.88
N GLY A 303 15.74 -19.92 -20.91
CA GLY A 303 16.38 -20.06 -19.60
C GLY A 303 15.65 -19.30 -18.48
N THR A 304 14.56 -18.60 -18.79
CA THR A 304 13.75 -17.87 -17.80
C THR A 304 12.63 -18.73 -17.18
N GLY A 305 12.39 -19.93 -17.72
CA GLY A 305 11.36 -20.88 -17.26
C GLY A 305 11.90 -22.25 -16.81
N ASN A 306 11.03 -23.05 -16.20
CA ASN A 306 11.36 -24.38 -15.66
C ASN A 306 11.24 -25.53 -16.71
N SER A 307 11.06 -25.25 -18.01
CA SER A 307 10.61 -26.25 -19.00
C SER A 307 11.40 -26.26 -20.32
N SER A 308 12.60 -25.70 -20.31
CA SER A 308 13.45 -25.50 -21.49
C SER A 308 13.72 -26.78 -22.32
N PHE A 309 13.83 -27.95 -21.68
CA PHE A 309 14.12 -29.20 -22.40
C PHE A 309 12.92 -29.74 -23.18
N SER A 310 11.71 -29.62 -22.63
CA SER A 310 10.49 -30.09 -23.30
C SER A 310 10.15 -29.29 -24.57
N TRP A 311 10.47 -27.99 -24.58
CA TRP A 311 10.37 -27.14 -25.76
C TRP A 311 11.34 -27.58 -26.86
N LEU A 312 12.59 -27.89 -26.51
CA LEU A 312 13.60 -28.36 -27.46
C LEU A 312 13.21 -29.69 -28.12
N GLU A 313 12.65 -30.62 -27.34
CA GLU A 313 12.22 -31.92 -27.87
C GLU A 313 11.01 -31.80 -28.80
N THR A 314 10.03 -30.97 -28.41
CA THR A 314 8.76 -30.83 -29.13
C THR A 314 8.91 -29.96 -30.38
N LEU A 315 9.47 -28.76 -30.26
CA LEU A 315 9.58 -27.85 -31.40
C LEU A 315 10.73 -28.21 -32.33
N ARG A 316 11.82 -28.79 -31.79
CA ARG A 316 13.11 -28.93 -32.47
C ARG A 316 13.54 -27.61 -33.15
N PRO A 317 13.70 -26.53 -32.37
CA PRO A 317 13.94 -25.21 -32.92
C PRO A 317 15.29 -25.14 -33.66
N ASP A 318 15.35 -24.29 -34.68
CA ASP A 318 16.56 -23.96 -35.43
C ASP A 318 17.39 -22.88 -34.73
N VAL A 319 16.74 -22.05 -33.92
CA VAL A 319 17.35 -20.88 -33.25
C VAL A 319 16.97 -20.86 -31.78
N LEU A 320 17.93 -20.49 -30.95
CA LEU A 320 17.74 -20.26 -29.52
C LEU A 320 18.16 -18.84 -29.20
N LYS A 321 17.22 -17.99 -28.77
CA LYS A 321 17.52 -16.63 -28.32
C LYS A 321 17.72 -16.68 -26.80
N ILE A 322 18.89 -16.23 -26.36
CA ILE A 322 19.25 -16.16 -24.93
C ILE A 322 18.67 -14.86 -24.37
N ASP A 323 17.93 -14.94 -23.26
CA ASP A 323 17.38 -13.75 -22.63
C ASP A 323 18.49 -12.77 -22.18
N LYS A 324 18.18 -11.48 -22.28
CA LYS A 324 19.12 -10.41 -21.92
C LYS A 324 19.56 -10.45 -20.45
N SER A 325 18.78 -11.05 -19.54
CA SER A 325 19.15 -11.17 -18.12
C SER A 325 20.40 -12.02 -17.88
N PHE A 326 20.77 -12.87 -18.84
CA PHE A 326 22.00 -13.65 -18.78
C PHE A 326 23.24 -12.87 -19.22
N LEU A 327 23.09 -11.78 -20.00
CA LEU A 327 24.22 -11.01 -20.52
C LEU A 327 25.10 -10.38 -19.42
N PRO A 328 24.55 -9.74 -18.35
CA PRO A 328 25.36 -9.21 -17.25
C PRO A 328 26.15 -10.28 -16.47
N GLN A 329 25.74 -11.54 -16.55
CA GLN A 329 26.38 -12.66 -15.84
C GLN A 329 27.46 -13.33 -16.70
N LEU A 330 27.31 -13.27 -18.04
CA LEU A 330 28.25 -13.81 -19.02
C LEU A 330 29.37 -12.83 -19.36
N ILE A 331 29.08 -11.54 -19.37
CA ILE A 331 30.05 -10.47 -19.55
C ILE A 331 30.47 -10.07 -18.14
N GLY A 332 31.53 -10.70 -17.63
CA GLY A 332 32.06 -10.44 -16.29
C GLY A 332 32.24 -8.94 -16.03
N SER A 333 32.21 -8.58 -14.75
CA SER A 333 32.29 -7.23 -14.16
C SER A 333 33.54 -6.40 -14.50
N ASP A 334 34.29 -6.75 -15.54
CA ASP A 334 35.56 -6.13 -15.94
C ASP A 334 35.49 -5.43 -17.31
N ALA A 335 34.29 -5.16 -17.83
CA ALA A 335 34.10 -4.34 -19.04
C ALA A 335 33.35 -3.05 -18.69
N VAL A 336 34.08 -2.08 -18.12
CA VAL A 336 33.70 -0.65 -18.05
C VAL A 336 34.65 0.15 -18.90
#